data_AF-A0A392N9R2-F1
#
_entry.id   AF-A0A392N9R2-F1
#
_cell.length_a   1.000
_cell.length_b   1.000
_cell.length_c   1.000
_cell.angle_alpha   90.00
_cell.angle_beta   90.00
_cell.angle_gamma   90.00
#
_symmetry.space_group_name_H-M   'P 1'
#
loop_
_entity.id
_entity.type
_entity.pdbx_description
1 polymer ?
#
loop_
_entity_poly.entity_id
_entity_poly.type
_entity_poly.pdbx_seq_one_letter_code
_entity_poly.pdbx_strand_id
1 'polypeptide(L)'
;HLQNATIEHLIDSSPKGWNRETVSALFDQQTAEAICKTPLVQQVNTDKLVRKTEKKGNYSVPAKVKNLVLRICRGCFPTRAYLRDKGVQCPPNCVVCDDNYEDTIHILFMCPLSIQLNAQESAHMAAIMWSLWKHRNLELCQNTTETCAQIVERALRLIEDCVQTNNSKLPPQDYATTEAG
;
A
#
# COMPACT_ATOMS: atom_id res chain seq x y z
N HIS A 1 -21.04 13.03 32.14
CA HIS A 1 -21.68 13.39 30.85
C HIS A 1 -20.60 13.84 29.86
N LEU A 2 -20.02 12.91 29.09
CA LEU A 2 -19.09 13.22 27.99
C LEU A 2 -19.26 12.16 26.89
N GLN A 3 -20.23 12.38 26.00
CA GLN A 3 -20.39 11.64 24.75
C GLN A 3 -20.56 12.70 23.66
N ASN A 4 -19.77 12.58 22.57
CA ASN A 4 -19.75 13.44 21.37
C ASN A 4 -18.80 14.66 21.36
N ALA A 5 -17.71 14.67 22.15
CA ALA A 5 -16.60 15.60 21.90
C ALA A 5 -15.77 15.10 20.69
N THR A 6 -15.90 15.75 19.52
CA THR A 6 -15.06 15.46 18.34
C THR A 6 -13.70 16.15 18.45
N ILE A 7 -12.67 15.61 17.77
CA ILE A 7 -11.30 16.16 17.79
C ILE A 7 -11.27 17.64 17.36
N GLU A 8 -12.20 18.07 16.51
CA GLU A 8 -12.34 19.46 16.06
C GLU A 8 -12.59 20.43 17.23
N HIS A 9 -13.27 20.01 18.30
CA HIS A 9 -13.50 20.85 19.48
C HIS A 9 -12.26 20.99 20.40
N LEU A 10 -11.20 20.21 20.15
CA LEU A 10 -9.92 20.30 20.87
C LEU A 10 -8.92 21.23 20.18
N ILE A 11 -9.24 21.74 18.99
CA ILE A 11 -8.33 22.49 18.12
C ILE A 11 -8.93 23.86 17.81
N ASP A 12 -8.19 24.92 18.09
CA ASP A 12 -8.58 26.27 17.69
C ASP A 12 -8.47 26.43 16.17
N SER A 13 -9.54 26.88 15.52
CA SER A 13 -9.62 26.98 14.06
C SER A 13 -8.66 28.02 13.45
N SER A 14 -8.23 29.02 14.23
CA SER A 14 -7.22 30.01 13.82
C SER A 14 -6.66 30.78 15.03
N PRO A 15 -5.33 30.75 15.29
CA PRO A 15 -4.33 29.88 14.67
C PRO A 15 -4.59 28.40 15.03
N LYS A 16 -4.11 27.44 14.21
CA LYS A 16 -4.20 26.00 14.50
C LYS A 16 -3.37 25.61 15.73
N GLY A 17 -3.97 25.80 16.91
CA GLY A 17 -3.44 25.46 18.23
C GLY A 17 -4.37 24.50 18.97
N TRP A 18 -3.93 23.94 20.09
CA TRP A 18 -4.81 23.19 20.98
C TRP A 18 -5.63 24.17 21.83
N ASN A 19 -6.95 24.01 21.85
CA ASN A 19 -7.82 24.80 22.72
C ASN A 19 -7.56 24.44 24.18
N ARG A 20 -6.70 25.23 24.85
CA ARG A 20 -6.13 24.89 26.16
C ARG A 20 -7.20 24.75 27.24
N GLU A 21 -8.28 25.53 27.15
CA GLU A 21 -9.40 25.54 28.09
C GLU A 21 -10.20 24.25 28.00
N THR A 22 -10.61 23.85 26.79
CA THR A 22 -11.33 22.58 26.54
C THR A 22 -10.45 21.37 26.86
N VAL A 23 -9.16 21.40 26.50
CA VAL A 23 -8.22 20.31 26.83
C VAL A 23 -8.04 20.19 28.35
N SER A 24 -7.93 21.30 29.09
CA SER A 24 -7.76 21.29 30.55
C SER A 24 -9.06 20.96 31.31
N ALA A 25 -10.22 21.09 30.67
CA ALA A 25 -11.52 20.68 31.22
C ALA A 25 -11.82 19.18 31.01
N LEU A 26 -11.14 18.52 30.07
CA LEU A 26 -11.38 17.13 29.68
C LEU A 26 -10.29 16.15 30.14
N PHE A 27 -9.07 16.63 30.35
CA PHE A 27 -7.91 15.82 30.73
C PHE A 27 -7.32 16.31 32.07
N ASP A 28 -6.62 15.42 32.78
CA ASP A 28 -5.83 15.83 33.95
C ASP A 28 -4.72 16.82 33.56
N GLN A 29 -4.20 17.57 34.55
CA GLN A 29 -3.24 18.64 34.29
C GLN A 29 -1.98 18.16 33.54
N GLN A 30 -1.46 16.97 33.86
CA GLN A 30 -0.22 16.46 33.28
C GLN A 30 -0.43 16.03 31.82
N THR A 31 -1.56 15.37 31.55
CA THR A 31 -1.99 14.99 30.20
C THR A 31 -2.34 16.21 29.35
N ALA A 32 -3.08 17.18 29.89
CA ALA A 32 -3.43 18.43 29.21
C ALA A 32 -2.18 19.22 28.79
N GLU A 33 -1.18 19.33 29.68
CA GLU A 33 0.10 19.97 29.35
C GLU A 33 0.89 19.22 28.28
N ALA A 34 0.85 17.89 28.25
CA ALA A 34 1.51 17.09 27.23
C ALA A 34 0.83 17.23 25.85
N ILE A 35 -0.51 17.27 25.83
CA ILE A 35 -1.30 17.52 24.61
C ILE A 35 -0.95 18.90 24.04
N CYS A 36 -1.05 19.97 24.85
CA CYS A 36 -0.73 21.34 24.38
C CYS A 36 0.72 21.53 23.91
N LYS A 37 1.67 20.70 24.37
CA LYS A 37 3.08 20.69 23.91
C LYS A 37 3.29 19.88 22.61
N THR A 38 2.30 19.11 22.15
CA THR A 38 2.40 18.31 20.93
C THR A 38 2.18 19.20 19.70
N PRO A 39 3.14 19.34 18.76
CA PRO A 39 2.98 20.21 17.60
C PRO A 39 1.84 19.73 16.69
N LEU A 40 0.87 20.61 16.43
CA LEU A 40 -0.15 20.36 15.41
C LEU A 40 0.49 20.50 14.02
N VAL A 41 0.98 19.37 13.49
CA VAL A 41 1.56 19.31 12.15
C VAL A 41 0.49 19.75 11.14
N GLN A 42 0.80 20.79 10.38
CA GLN A 42 -0.06 21.30 9.31
C GLN A 42 -0.34 20.17 8.33
N GLN A 43 -1.61 19.73 8.24
CA GLN A 43 -2.00 18.60 7.40
C GLN A 43 -1.44 18.75 5.99
N VAL A 44 -0.56 17.83 5.60
CA VAL A 44 0.05 17.84 4.28
C VAL A 44 -1.06 17.55 3.28
N ASN A 45 -1.35 18.55 2.43
CA ASN A 45 -2.38 18.46 1.40
C ASN A 45 -2.17 17.23 0.52
N THR A 46 -3.22 16.39 0.41
CA THR A 46 -3.48 15.37 -0.64
C THR A 46 -2.27 14.64 -1.22
N ASP A 47 -2.21 13.31 -1.08
CA ASP A 47 -1.27 12.44 -1.82
C ASP A 47 -1.45 12.62 -3.35
N LYS A 48 -0.77 13.61 -3.93
CA LYS A 48 -0.70 13.83 -5.37
C LYS A 48 0.45 12.99 -5.91
N LEU A 49 0.10 11.92 -6.62
CA LEU A 49 1.03 11.16 -7.45
C LEU A 49 1.54 12.05 -8.60
N VAL A 50 2.56 12.86 -8.32
CA VAL A 50 3.29 13.62 -9.35
C VAL A 50 4.12 12.61 -10.16
N ARG A 51 3.51 12.01 -11.19
CA ARG A 51 4.22 11.21 -12.19
C ARG A 51 5.11 12.13 -13.02
N LYS A 52 6.34 12.36 -12.55
CA LYS A 52 7.45 12.69 -13.45
C LYS A 52 7.93 11.39 -14.10
N THR A 53 7.73 11.27 -15.41
CA THR A 53 8.32 10.21 -16.22
C THR A 53 9.80 10.51 -16.46
N GLU A 54 10.63 10.20 -15.47
CA GLU A 54 12.08 10.38 -15.59
C GLU A 54 12.70 9.31 -16.48
N LYS A 55 13.47 9.76 -17.48
CA LYS A 55 14.10 8.89 -18.47
C LYS A 55 15.28 8.15 -17.82
N LYS A 56 15.20 6.82 -17.82
CA LYS A 56 16.31 5.86 -17.73
C LYS A 56 17.26 6.02 -16.52
N GLY A 57 16.96 5.27 -15.46
CA GLY A 57 18.02 4.71 -14.60
C GLY A 57 18.40 5.46 -13.32
N ASN A 58 17.46 5.64 -12.38
CA ASN A 58 17.64 5.20 -10.98
C ASN A 58 16.29 5.24 -10.24
N TYR A 59 15.62 4.10 -10.07
CA TYR A 59 14.32 4.05 -9.38
C TYR A 59 14.52 4.22 -7.86
N SER A 60 14.40 5.45 -7.37
CA SER A 60 14.35 5.72 -5.93
C SER A 60 13.02 5.22 -5.35
N VAL A 61 12.96 3.91 -5.06
CA VAL A 61 11.77 3.27 -4.49
C VAL A 61 11.44 3.93 -3.15
N PRO A 62 10.22 4.49 -2.96
CA PRO A 62 9.85 5.17 -1.74
C PRO A 62 10.02 4.30 -0.49
N ALA A 63 10.42 4.91 0.63
CA ALA A 63 10.68 4.18 1.87
C ALA A 63 9.47 3.34 2.35
N LYS A 64 8.23 3.81 2.11
CA LYS A 64 7.00 3.05 2.36
C LYS A 64 6.96 1.71 1.58
N VAL A 65 7.31 1.75 0.29
CA VAL A 65 7.32 0.56 -0.59
C VAL A 65 8.44 -0.40 -0.22
N LYS A 66 9.65 0.12 0.09
CA LYS A 66 10.77 -0.72 0.60
C LYS A 66 10.39 -1.45 1.89
N ASN A 67 9.75 -0.76 2.84
CA ASN A 67 9.27 -1.37 4.09
C ASN A 67 8.17 -2.42 3.85
N LEU A 68 7.25 -2.16 2.93
CA LEU A 68 6.20 -3.12 2.56
C LEU A 68 6.79 -4.40 1.96
N VAL A 69 7.68 -4.26 0.98
CA VAL A 69 8.44 -5.36 0.37
C VAL A 69 9.16 -6.17 1.44
N LEU A 70 9.92 -5.51 2.32
CA LEU A 70 10.69 -6.17 3.39
C LEU A 70 9.80 -6.94 4.37
N ARG A 71 8.62 -6.42 4.70
CA ARG A 71 7.63 -7.12 5.54
C ARG A 71 7.05 -8.34 4.84
N ILE A 72 6.76 -8.26 3.53
CA ILE A 72 6.26 -9.39 2.74
C ILE A 72 7.33 -10.49 2.62
N CYS A 73 8.59 -10.14 2.31
CA CYS A 73 9.70 -11.11 2.22
C CYS A 73 9.85 -11.91 3.53
N ARG A 74 9.69 -11.23 4.67
CA ARG A 74 9.78 -11.84 6.02
C ARG A 74 8.50 -12.56 6.48
N GLY A 75 7.43 -12.56 5.69
CA GLY A 75 6.13 -13.13 6.07
C GLY A 75 5.37 -12.34 7.16
N CYS A 76 5.79 -11.10 7.46
CA CYS A 76 5.24 -10.25 8.51
C CYS A 76 4.27 -9.20 7.95
N PHE A 77 3.29 -9.64 7.15
CA PHE A 77 2.28 -8.75 6.59
C PHE A 77 1.32 -8.28 7.69
N PRO A 78 1.06 -6.96 7.86
CA PRO A 78 0.38 -6.43 9.04
C PRO A 78 -1.15 -6.54 8.94
N THR A 79 -1.67 -7.77 8.88
CA THR A 79 -3.12 -8.05 8.89
C THR A 79 -3.62 -8.30 10.31
N ARG A 80 -4.93 -8.19 10.56
CA ARG A 80 -5.53 -8.57 11.85
C ARG A 80 -5.24 -10.03 12.20
N ALA A 81 -5.21 -10.95 11.23
CA ALA A 81 -4.77 -12.34 11.47
C ALA A 81 -3.33 -12.42 12.04
N TYR A 82 -2.37 -11.70 11.45
CA TYR A 82 -0.99 -11.64 11.95
C TYR A 82 -0.88 -10.94 13.31
N LEU A 83 -1.64 -9.85 13.53
CA LEU A 83 -1.66 -9.14 14.81
C LEU A 83 -2.21 -10.02 15.94
N ARG A 84 -3.26 -10.81 15.66
CA ARG A 84 -3.84 -11.77 16.62
C ARG A 84 -2.89 -12.94 16.92
N ASP A 85 -2.13 -13.42 15.95
CA ASP A 85 -1.03 -14.38 16.16
C ASP A 85 0.07 -13.82 17.10
N LYS A 86 0.24 -12.49 17.13
CA LYS A 86 1.11 -11.79 18.11
C LYS A 86 0.39 -11.35 19.39
N GLY A 87 -0.79 -11.89 19.67
CA GLY A 87 -1.54 -11.65 20.92
C GLY A 87 -2.26 -10.30 21.00
N VAL A 88 -2.33 -9.53 19.90
CA VAL A 88 -3.09 -8.27 19.87
C VAL A 88 -4.58 -8.59 19.83
N GLN A 89 -5.35 -8.00 20.74
CA GLN A 89 -6.81 -8.06 20.71
C GLN A 89 -7.36 -7.09 19.66
N CYS A 90 -7.82 -7.61 18.54
CA CYS A 90 -8.55 -6.86 17.51
C CYS A 90 -9.62 -7.76 16.85
N PRO A 91 -10.65 -7.17 16.20
CA PRO A 91 -11.66 -7.95 15.49
C PRO A 91 -11.04 -8.78 14.36
N PRO A 92 -11.63 -9.94 13.98
CA PRO A 92 -11.06 -10.81 12.96
C PRO A 92 -11.39 -10.37 11.52
N ASN A 93 -12.48 -9.62 11.33
CA ASN A 93 -12.99 -9.16 10.04
C ASN A 93 -12.07 -8.12 9.37
N CYS A 94 -12.13 -7.97 8.06
CA CYS A 94 -11.35 -7.01 7.28
C CYS A 94 -11.79 -5.57 7.51
N VAL A 95 -10.86 -4.65 7.78
CA VAL A 95 -11.16 -3.23 7.97
C VAL A 95 -11.81 -2.54 6.76
N VAL A 96 -11.70 -3.13 5.56
CA VAL A 96 -12.19 -2.54 4.30
C VAL A 96 -13.60 -3.00 3.93
N CYS A 97 -13.93 -4.29 4.14
CA CYS A 97 -15.26 -4.83 3.78
C CYS A 97 -16.09 -5.30 4.98
N ASP A 98 -15.51 -5.37 6.17
CA ASP A 98 -16.09 -5.85 7.45
C ASP A 98 -16.73 -7.25 7.44
N ASP A 99 -16.66 -7.96 6.32
CA ASP A 99 -17.38 -9.22 6.07
C ASP A 99 -16.47 -10.47 6.24
N ASN A 100 -15.25 -10.43 5.69
CA ASN A 100 -14.36 -11.58 5.60
C ASN A 100 -13.17 -11.51 6.57
N TYR A 101 -12.58 -12.67 6.90
CA TYR A 101 -11.39 -12.76 7.75
C TYR A 101 -10.18 -12.03 7.14
N GLU A 102 -9.51 -11.18 7.93
CA GLU A 102 -8.40 -10.36 7.42
C GLU A 102 -7.05 -11.08 7.48
N ASP A 103 -6.80 -11.94 6.50
CA ASP A 103 -5.50 -12.52 6.21
C ASP A 103 -4.86 -11.96 4.92
N THR A 104 -3.65 -12.40 4.63
CA THR A 104 -2.87 -11.98 3.46
C THR A 104 -3.54 -12.38 2.14
N ILE A 105 -4.24 -13.52 2.08
CA ILE A 105 -4.94 -13.96 0.87
C ILE A 105 -6.17 -13.08 0.64
N HIS A 106 -6.91 -12.77 1.70
CA HIS A 106 -8.04 -11.85 1.62
C HIS A 106 -7.59 -10.48 1.12
N ILE A 107 -6.64 -9.82 1.79
CA ILE A 107 -6.20 -8.47 1.39
C ILE A 107 -5.67 -8.46 -0.05
N LEU A 108 -4.92 -9.48 -0.50
CA LEU A 108 -4.30 -9.46 -1.82
C LEU A 108 -5.23 -9.91 -2.96
N PHE A 109 -6.22 -10.78 -2.72
CA PHE A 109 -6.97 -11.43 -3.81
C PHE A 109 -8.49 -11.40 -3.69
N MET A 110 -9.04 -11.32 -2.47
CA MET A 110 -10.50 -11.50 -2.25
C MET A 110 -11.19 -10.24 -1.71
N CYS A 111 -10.41 -9.27 -1.22
CA CYS A 111 -10.93 -7.99 -0.75
C CYS A 111 -11.55 -7.20 -1.92
N PRO A 112 -12.72 -6.57 -1.73
CA PRO A 112 -13.32 -5.66 -2.71
C PRO A 112 -12.36 -4.62 -3.29
N LEU A 113 -11.36 -4.17 -2.51
CA LEU A 113 -10.32 -3.25 -2.96
C LEU A 113 -9.39 -3.84 -4.03
N SER A 114 -9.10 -5.14 -3.96
CA SER A 114 -8.10 -5.82 -4.79
C SER A 114 -8.72 -6.50 -6.02
N ILE A 115 -10.00 -6.84 -5.98
CA ILE A 115 -10.75 -7.34 -7.17
C ILE A 115 -11.13 -6.23 -8.15
N GLN A 116 -10.98 -4.95 -7.78
CA GLN A 116 -11.27 -3.79 -8.64
C GLN A 116 -10.09 -3.40 -9.57
N LEU A 117 -8.97 -4.11 -9.49
CA LEU A 117 -7.80 -3.84 -10.32
C LEU A 117 -8.04 -4.21 -11.79
N ASN A 118 -7.63 -3.35 -12.72
CA ASN A 118 -7.70 -3.68 -14.14
C ASN A 118 -6.64 -4.72 -14.55
N ALA A 119 -6.68 -5.19 -15.80
CA ALA A 119 -5.78 -6.24 -16.29
C ALA A 119 -4.28 -5.85 -16.19
N GLN A 120 -3.93 -4.59 -16.43
CA GLN A 120 -2.57 -4.10 -16.29
C GLN A 120 -2.14 -4.08 -14.83
N GLU A 121 -2.96 -3.53 -13.94
CA GLU A 121 -2.70 -3.47 -12.49
C GLU A 121 -2.58 -4.86 -11.87
N SER A 122 -3.46 -5.78 -12.26
CA SER A 122 -3.43 -7.20 -11.87
C SER A 122 -2.12 -7.88 -12.31
N ALA A 123 -1.65 -7.60 -13.53
CA ALA A 123 -0.36 -8.11 -14.01
C ALA A 123 0.83 -7.54 -13.23
N HIS A 124 0.80 -6.24 -12.87
CA HIS A 124 1.83 -5.63 -12.02
C HIS A 124 1.86 -6.29 -10.64
N MET A 125 0.68 -6.49 -10.05
CA MET A 125 0.52 -7.12 -8.74
C MET A 125 1.06 -8.57 -8.77
N ALA A 126 0.67 -9.36 -9.78
CA ALA A 126 1.15 -10.73 -9.95
C ALA A 126 2.68 -10.82 -10.11
N ALA A 127 3.27 -9.95 -10.95
CA ALA A 127 4.72 -9.90 -11.16
C ALA A 127 5.50 -9.53 -9.88
N ILE A 128 4.97 -8.60 -9.08
CA ILE A 128 5.52 -8.22 -7.77
C ILE A 128 5.43 -9.42 -6.79
N MET A 129 4.25 -10.03 -6.66
CA MET A 129 4.04 -11.15 -5.74
C MET A 129 4.92 -12.36 -6.09
N TRP A 130 5.03 -12.71 -7.37
CA TRP A 130 5.94 -13.78 -7.81
C TRP A 130 7.41 -13.44 -7.54
N SER A 131 7.82 -12.19 -7.75
CA SER A 131 9.20 -11.75 -7.50
C SER A 131 9.57 -11.81 -6.01
N LEU A 132 8.63 -11.47 -5.13
CA LEU A 132 8.75 -11.58 -3.66
C LEU A 132 8.81 -13.04 -3.21
N TRP A 133 7.94 -13.89 -3.75
CA TRP A 133 7.94 -15.34 -3.50
C TRP A 133 9.27 -15.98 -3.96
N LYS A 134 9.76 -15.61 -5.15
CA LYS A 134 11.02 -16.10 -5.69
C LYS A 134 12.20 -15.72 -4.79
N HIS A 135 12.25 -14.47 -4.33
CA HIS A 135 13.26 -14.01 -3.39
C HIS A 135 13.21 -14.77 -2.05
N ARG A 136 12.02 -14.90 -1.43
CA ARG A 136 11.85 -15.69 -0.19
C ARG A 136 12.38 -17.12 -0.34
N ASN A 137 12.14 -17.76 -1.48
CA ASN A 137 12.63 -19.12 -1.74
C ASN A 137 14.13 -19.17 -2.02
N LEU A 138 14.74 -18.11 -2.55
CA LEU A 138 16.21 -18.00 -2.67
C LEU A 138 16.88 -17.82 -1.30
N GLU A 139 16.27 -17.04 -0.40
CA GLU A 139 16.73 -16.95 0.99
C GLU A 139 16.57 -18.29 1.71
N LEU A 140 15.39 -18.91 1.63
CA LEU A 140 15.09 -20.17 2.34
C LEU A 140 15.93 -21.36 1.86
N CYS A 141 16.10 -21.53 0.54
CA CYS A 141 16.71 -22.73 -0.03
C CYS A 141 18.18 -22.55 -0.43
N GLN A 142 18.65 -21.31 -0.58
CA GLN A 142 19.99 -20.99 -1.13
C GLN A 142 20.71 -19.89 -0.33
N ASN A 143 20.16 -19.45 0.81
CA ASN A 143 20.69 -18.39 1.67
C ASN A 143 21.09 -17.11 0.89
N THR A 144 20.38 -16.83 -0.21
CA THR A 144 20.71 -15.78 -1.18
C THR A 144 19.74 -14.61 -1.02
N THR A 145 20.18 -13.57 -0.31
CA THR A 145 19.43 -12.32 -0.14
C THR A 145 19.60 -11.40 -1.36
N GLU A 146 18.50 -10.84 -1.82
CA GLU A 146 18.45 -9.90 -2.95
C GLU A 146 18.03 -8.50 -2.45
N THR A 147 18.53 -7.47 -3.12
CA THR A 147 18.13 -6.09 -2.84
C THR A 147 16.71 -5.81 -3.34
N CYS A 148 16.00 -4.86 -2.73
CA CYS A 148 14.69 -4.44 -3.23
C CYS A 148 14.73 -3.95 -4.69
N ALA A 149 15.87 -3.41 -5.14
CA ALA A 149 16.07 -3.01 -6.54
C ALA A 149 16.03 -4.23 -7.48
N GLN A 150 16.71 -5.33 -7.16
CA GLN A 150 16.70 -6.56 -7.96
C GLN A 150 15.31 -7.22 -8.00
N ILE A 151 14.56 -7.20 -6.88
CA ILE A 151 13.18 -7.70 -6.82
C ILE A 151 12.26 -6.87 -7.71
N VAL A 152 12.37 -5.54 -7.66
CA VAL A 152 11.57 -4.62 -8.49
C VAL A 152 11.95 -4.73 -9.97
N GLU A 153 13.23 -4.79 -10.30
CA GLU A 153 13.71 -4.94 -11.68
C GLU A 153 13.26 -6.26 -12.32
N ARG A 154 13.20 -7.35 -11.55
CA ARG A 154 12.58 -8.61 -11.98
C ARG A 154 11.09 -8.44 -12.28
N ALA A 155 10.35 -7.81 -11.37
CA ALA A 155 8.91 -7.58 -11.56
C ALA A 155 8.65 -6.71 -12.80
N LEU A 156 9.43 -5.65 -13.02
CA LEU A 156 9.34 -4.79 -14.20
C LEU A 156 9.60 -5.57 -15.50
N ARG A 157 10.66 -6.38 -15.55
CA ARG A 157 10.96 -7.22 -16.72
C ARG A 157 9.83 -8.19 -17.06
N LEU A 158 9.25 -8.87 -16.05
CA LEU A 158 8.10 -9.76 -16.26
C LEU A 158 6.86 -9.04 -16.83
N ILE A 159 6.66 -7.77 -16.48
CA ILE A 159 5.58 -6.93 -17.01
C ILE A 159 5.88 -6.55 -18.46
N GLU A 160 7.12 -6.16 -18.77
CA GLU A 160 7.57 -5.87 -20.14
C GLU A 160 7.42 -7.09 -21.07
N ASP A 161 7.86 -8.27 -20.63
CA ASP A 161 7.74 -9.54 -21.35
C ASP A 161 6.27 -9.92 -21.59
N CYS A 162 5.40 -9.69 -20.60
CA CYS A 162 3.95 -9.93 -20.70
C CYS A 162 3.30 -9.02 -21.76
N VAL A 163 3.63 -7.73 -21.76
CA VAL A 163 3.13 -6.76 -22.77
C VAL A 163 3.63 -7.13 -24.17
N GLN A 164 4.89 -7.48 -24.33
CA GLN A 164 5.44 -7.93 -25.61
C GLN A 164 4.73 -9.20 -26.12
N THR A 165 4.52 -10.18 -25.25
CA THR A 165 3.82 -11.45 -25.57
C THR A 165 2.35 -11.21 -25.99
N ASN A 166 1.67 -10.24 -25.39
CA ASN A 166 0.30 -9.89 -25.78
C ASN A 166 0.26 -9.15 -27.11
N ASN A 167 1.21 -8.24 -27.36
CA ASN A 167 1.33 -7.54 -28.64
C ASN A 167 1.68 -8.48 -29.79
N SER A 168 2.54 -9.50 -29.56
CA SER A 168 2.90 -10.50 -30.57
C SER A 168 1.78 -11.51 -30.88
N LYS A 169 0.65 -11.46 -30.18
CA LYS A 169 -0.55 -12.29 -30.43
C LYS A 169 -1.62 -11.58 -31.27
N LEU A 170 -1.40 -10.32 -31.66
CA LEU A 170 -2.23 -9.70 -32.69
C LEU A 170 -2.00 -10.45 -34.02
N PRO A 171 -3.06 -10.94 -34.69
CA PRO A 171 -2.90 -11.60 -35.99
C PRO A 171 -2.40 -10.58 -37.02
N PRO A 172 -1.65 -11.01 -38.06
CA PRO A 172 -1.37 -10.18 -39.21
C PRO A 172 -2.68 -9.62 -39.80
N GLN A 173 -2.70 -8.33 -40.14
CA GLN A 173 -3.82 -7.73 -40.88
C GLN A 173 -3.73 -8.12 -42.37
N ASP A 174 -3.96 -9.40 -42.67
CA ASP A 174 -4.00 -9.93 -44.04
C ASP A 174 -5.43 -9.96 -44.58
N TYR A 175 -5.90 -8.82 -45.08
CA TYR A 175 -6.64 -8.72 -46.34
C TYR A 175 -6.54 -7.26 -46.84
N ALA A 176 -5.66 -7.00 -47.81
CA ALA A 176 -5.92 -7.16 -49.24
C ALA A 176 -6.74 -6.00 -49.84
N THR A 177 -6.01 -5.11 -50.53
CA THR A 177 -6.49 -4.26 -51.63
C THR A 177 -7.04 -5.14 -52.78
N THR A 178 -7.79 -4.55 -53.73
CA THR A 178 -8.43 -5.18 -54.93
C THR A 178 -9.52 -6.21 -54.60
N GLU A 179 -10.67 -6.33 -55.28
CA GLU A 179 -11.31 -5.64 -56.43
C GLU A 179 -12.83 -5.97 -56.39
N ALA A 180 -13.79 -5.33 -57.08
CA ALA A 180 -13.87 -4.21 -58.05
C ALA A 180 -15.28 -3.56 -57.97
N GLY A 181 -15.59 -2.53 -58.79
CA GLY A 181 -16.94 -1.94 -58.90
C GLY A 181 -16.99 -0.54 -59.53
#